data_AF-A0A7J3QWT0-F1
#
_entry.id   AF-A0A7J3QWT0-F1
#
_cell.length_a   1.000
_cell.length_b   1.000
_cell.length_c   1.000
_cell.angle_alpha   90.00
_cell.angle_beta   90.00
_cell.angle_gamma   90.00
#
_symmetry.space_group_name_H-M   'P 1'
#
loop_
_entity.id
_entity.type
_entity.pdbx_description
1 polymer ?
#
loop_
_entity_poly.entity_id
_entity_poly.type
_entity_poly.pdbx_seq_one_letter_code
_entity_poly.pdbx_strand_id
1 'polypeptide(L)'
;MHIPDGYLSPEISILMNMVSLIFLFWCWRKAKGAYPKSFASILAVSSAFVFVAQMINFPITYGTSGHLVGGTFLSVVLGPYAAVLSMTIVLLM
;
A
#
# COMPACT_ATOMS: atom_id res chain seq x y z
N MET A 1 7.09 -3.81 4.78
CA MET A 1 7.09 -4.03 6.24
C MET A 1 6.87 -2.70 6.92
N HIS A 2 6.24 -2.71 8.09
CA HIS A 2 5.88 -1.50 8.83
C HIS A 2 7.02 -1.07 9.75
N ILE A 3 7.29 0.24 9.80
CA ILE A 3 8.15 0.84 10.81
C ILE A 3 7.21 1.38 11.88
N PRO A 4 7.34 0.98 13.17
CA PRO A 4 6.45 1.48 14.21
C PRO A 4 6.57 2.99 14.43
N ASP A 5 5.49 3.61 14.89
CA ASP A 5 5.48 5.04 15.20
C ASP A 5 6.52 5.40 16.26
N GLY A 6 7.16 6.57 16.07
CA GLY A 6 8.19 7.08 16.98
C GLY A 6 9.60 6.51 16.77
N TYR A 7 9.79 5.54 15.87
CA TYR A 7 11.12 4.99 15.55
C TYR A 7 11.94 5.89 14.61
N LEU A 8 11.27 6.70 13.79
CA LEU A 8 11.92 7.65 12.88
C LEU A 8 11.91 9.05 13.50
N SER A 9 13.03 9.76 13.37
CA SER A 9 13.12 11.18 13.72
C SER A 9 12.06 11.99 12.95
N PRO A 10 11.45 13.03 13.55
CA PRO A 10 10.43 13.85 12.90
C PRO A 10 10.85 14.38 11.53
N GLU A 11 12.13 14.75 11.37
CA GLU A 11 12.69 15.29 10.13
C GLU A 11 12.63 14.28 8.97
N ILE A 12 13.06 13.03 9.22
CA ILE A 12 12.98 11.93 8.25
C ILE A 12 11.52 11.61 7.92
N SER A 13 10.66 11.56 8.93
CA SER A 13 9.23 11.28 8.75
C SER A 13 8.56 12.33 7.86
N ILE A 14 8.83 13.61 8.08
CA ILE A 14 8.31 14.71 7.24
C ILE A 14 8.84 14.58 5.81
N LEU A 15 10.15 14.35 5.64
CA LEU A 15 10.76 14.22 4.32
C LEU A 15 10.14 13.06 3.52
N MET A 16 10.03 11.88 4.12
CA MET A 16 9.47 10.70 3.46
C MET A 16 7.99 10.85 3.14
N ASN A 17 7.21 11.53 4.00
CA ASN A 17 5.81 11.85 3.71
C ASN A 17 5.68 12.83 2.54
N MET A 18 6.53 13.86 2.45
CA MET A 18 6.52 14.77 1.30
C MET A 18 6.84 14.06 0.00
N VAL A 19 7.88 13.22 -0.02
CA VAL A 19 8.23 12.41 -1.19
C VAL A 19 7.04 11.50 -1.56
N SER A 20 6.45 10.82 -0.60
CA SER A 20 5.29 9.95 -0.83
C SER A 20 4.11 10.70 -1.43
N LEU A 21 3.76 11.89 -0.93
CA LEU A 21 2.66 12.70 -1.46
C LEU A 21 2.85 13.06 -2.93
N ILE A 22 4.07 13.39 -3.36
CA ILE A 22 4.39 13.69 -4.77
C ILE A 22 4.11 12.47 -5.64
N PHE A 23 4.59 11.29 -5.22
CA PHE A 23 4.35 10.04 -5.96
C PHE A 23 2.88 9.62 -5.96
N LEU A 24 2.18 9.81 -4.85
CA LEU A 24 0.74 9.52 -4.74
C LEU A 24 -0.07 10.37 -5.70
N PHE A 25 0.23 11.67 -5.78
CA PHE A 25 -0.44 12.55 -6.73
C PHE A 25 -0.20 12.13 -8.19
N TRP A 26 1.05 11.75 -8.52
CA TRP A 26 1.38 11.27 -9.85
C TRP A 26 0.66 9.95 -10.20
N CYS A 27 0.68 8.98 -9.27
CA CYS A 27 -0.01 7.70 -9.43
C CYS A 27 -1.52 7.88 -9.53
N TRP A 28 -2.11 8.78 -8.74
CA TRP A 28 -3.52 9.10 -8.80
C TRP A 28 -3.96 9.57 -10.18
N ARG A 29 -3.21 10.50 -10.80
CA ARG A 29 -3.52 10.96 -12.16
C ARG A 29 -3.48 9.83 -13.19
N LYS A 30 -2.47 8.97 -13.11
CA LYS A 30 -2.29 7.84 -14.03
C LYS A 30 -3.37 6.77 -13.84
N ALA A 31 -3.64 6.37 -12.60
CA ALA A 31 -4.59 5.33 -12.27
C ALA A 31 -6.05 5.78 -12.53
N LYS A 32 -6.39 7.04 -12.24
CA LYS A 32 -7.72 7.60 -12.56
C LYS A 32 -7.98 7.62 -14.07
N GLY A 33 -6.95 7.86 -14.89
CA GLY A 33 -7.04 7.76 -16.34
C GLY A 33 -7.21 6.33 -16.86
N ALA A 34 -6.61 5.34 -16.18
CA ALA A 34 -6.75 3.93 -16.54
C ALA A 34 -8.12 3.34 -16.17
N TYR A 35 -8.73 3.80 -15.06
CA TYR A 35 -10.00 3.29 -14.53
C TYR A 35 -11.08 4.37 -14.38
N PRO A 36 -11.48 5.09 -15.44
CA PRO A 36 -12.29 6.30 -15.32
C PRO A 36 -13.68 6.08 -14.72
N LYS A 37 -14.27 4.89 -14.87
CA LYS A 37 -15.62 4.54 -14.38
C LYS A 37 -15.64 3.74 -13.07
N SER A 38 -14.51 3.17 -12.66
CA SER A 38 -14.43 2.19 -11.57
C SER A 38 -13.29 2.46 -10.58
N PHE A 39 -12.61 3.60 -10.69
CA PHE A 39 -11.42 3.95 -9.92
C PHE A 39 -11.60 3.72 -8.41
N ALA A 40 -12.64 4.29 -7.81
CA ALA A 40 -12.90 4.16 -6.38
C ALA A 40 -13.19 2.71 -5.97
N SER A 41 -14.04 2.01 -6.73
CA SER A 41 -14.42 0.63 -6.44
C SER A 41 -13.23 -0.34 -6.52
N ILE A 42 -12.37 -0.19 -7.53
CA ILE A 42 -11.17 -1.03 -7.68
C ILE A 42 -10.21 -0.81 -6.52
N LEU A 43 -9.95 0.44 -6.13
CA LEU A 43 -9.08 0.71 -4.98
C LEU A 43 -9.67 0.14 -3.69
N ALA A 44 -10.97 0.32 -3.45
CA ALA A 44 -11.61 -0.17 -2.23
C ALA A 44 -11.55 -1.71 -2.11
N VAL A 45 -11.99 -2.43 -3.15
CA VAL A 45 -12.04 -3.90 -3.13
C VAL A 45 -10.63 -4.50 -3.07
N SER A 46 -9.69 -3.98 -3.87
CA SER A 46 -8.32 -4.50 -3.89
C SER A 46 -7.58 -4.25 -2.58
N SER A 47 -7.76 -3.07 -1.97
CA SER A 47 -7.16 -2.76 -0.67
C SER A 47 -7.73 -3.62 0.43
N ALA A 48 -9.06 -3.76 0.49
CA ALA A 48 -9.72 -4.63 1.48
C ALA A 48 -9.27 -6.09 1.36
N PHE A 49 -9.18 -6.61 0.13
CA PHE A 49 -8.68 -7.97 -0.12
C PHE A 49 -7.25 -8.14 0.41
N VAL A 50 -6.34 -7.22 0.06
CA VAL A 50 -4.96 -7.31 0.51
C VAL A 50 -4.87 -7.17 2.02
N PHE A 51 -5.56 -6.20 2.64
CA PHE A 51 -5.59 -6.00 4.09
C PHE A 51 -5.96 -7.30 4.83
N VAL A 52 -7.05 -7.96 4.42
CA VAL A 52 -7.46 -9.26 5.00
C VAL A 52 -6.39 -10.33 4.75
N ALA A 53 -5.80 -10.38 3.56
CA ALA A 53 -4.73 -11.31 3.26
C ALA A 53 -3.47 -11.08 4.11
N GLN A 54 -3.18 -9.84 4.54
CA GLN A 54 -2.08 -9.54 5.46
C GLN A 54 -2.34 -10.03 6.90
N MET A 55 -3.61 -10.22 7.29
CA MET A 55 -3.95 -10.80 8.59
C MET A 55 -3.63 -12.30 8.67
N ILE A 56 -3.43 -12.95 7.52
CA ILE A 56 -2.95 -14.33 7.44
C ILE A 56 -1.45 -14.33 7.75
N ASN A 57 -1.11 -14.76 8.96
CA ASN A 57 0.26 -14.84 9.43
C ASN A 57 0.80 -16.26 9.28
N PHE A 58 2.05 -16.35 8.82
CA PHE A 58 2.81 -17.58 8.71
C PHE A 58 3.84 -17.65 9.83
N PRO A 59 3.91 -18.76 10.59
CA PRO A 59 4.90 -18.92 11.63
C PRO A 59 6.31 -19.01 11.01
N ILE A 60 7.23 -18.21 11.54
CA ILE A 60 8.65 -18.27 11.25
C ILE A 60 9.35 -18.82 12.51
N THR A 61 10.43 -19.56 12.30
CA THR A 61 11.25 -20.08 13.41
C THR A 61 11.65 -18.98 14.38
N TYR A 62 11.87 -19.33 15.66
CA TYR A 62 12.22 -18.40 16.74
C TYR A 62 11.12 -17.42 17.17
N GLY A 63 9.85 -17.80 17.01
CA GLY A 63 8.71 -17.05 17.58
C GLY A 63 8.34 -15.78 16.83
N THR A 64 8.79 -15.64 15.59
CA THR A 64 8.41 -14.54 14.70
C THR A 64 7.32 -15.00 13.73
N SER A 65 6.58 -14.06 13.15
CA SER A 65 5.64 -14.35 12.07
C SER A 65 5.89 -13.46 10.87
N GLY A 66 5.70 -14.03 9.68
CA GLY A 66 5.67 -13.29 8.42
C GLY A 66 4.25 -13.19 7.90
N HIS A 67 3.98 -12.23 7.04
CA HIS A 67 2.70 -12.11 6.37
C HIS A 67 2.88 -11.70 4.91
N LEU A 68 1.81 -11.81 4.13
CA LEU A 68 1.81 -11.35 2.75
C LEU A 68 1.95 -9.82 2.72
N VAL A 69 2.70 -9.28 1.74
CA VAL A 69 2.81 -7.83 1.56
C VAL A 69 1.77 -7.32 0.56
N GLY A 70 1.55 -8.02 -0.56
CA GLY A 70 0.52 -7.68 -1.55
C GLY A 70 0.95 -6.72 -2.67
N GLY A 71 2.07 -5.98 -2.53
CA GLY A 71 2.50 -4.98 -3.51
C GLY A 71 2.76 -5.53 -4.93
N THR A 72 3.50 -6.64 -5.05
CA THR A 72 3.75 -7.29 -6.35
C THR A 72 2.47 -7.81 -6.98
N PHE A 73 1.62 -8.47 -6.18
CA PHE A 73 0.32 -8.98 -6.62
C PHE A 73 -0.55 -7.86 -7.20
N LEU A 74 -0.72 -6.76 -6.46
CA LEU A 74 -1.48 -5.61 -6.94
C LEU A 74 -0.86 -4.99 -8.20
N SER A 75 0.47 -4.89 -8.26
CA SER A 75 1.17 -4.30 -9.42
C SER A 75 0.98 -5.11 -10.70
N VAL A 76 0.94 -6.44 -10.58
CA VAL A 76 0.68 -7.34 -11.72
C VAL A 76 -0.78 -7.26 -12.16
N VAL A 77 -1.73 -7.20 -11.21
CA VAL A 77 -3.17 -7.25 -11.52
C VAL A 77 -3.72 -5.89 -11.98
N LEU A 78 -3.29 -4.80 -11.36
CA LEU A 78 -3.86 -3.45 -11.56
C LEU A 78 -2.88 -2.47 -12.23
N GLY A 79 -1.65 -2.90 -12.49
CA GLY A 79 -0.55 -2.02 -12.86
C GLY A 79 0.04 -1.25 -11.67
N PRO A 80 1.22 -0.66 -11.85
CA PRO A 80 2.00 -0.08 -10.75
C PRO A 80 1.29 1.12 -10.08
N TYR A 81 0.59 1.95 -10.86
CA TYR A 81 0.00 3.19 -10.34
C TYR A 81 -1.17 2.94 -9.39
N ALA A 82 -2.08 2.03 -9.75
CA ALA A 82 -3.20 1.67 -8.88
C ALA A 82 -2.72 0.87 -7.66
N ALA A 83 -1.70 0.02 -7.85
CA ALA A 83 -1.10 -0.74 -6.76
C ALA A 83 -0.50 0.13 -5.65
N VAL A 84 0.21 1.21 -6.01
CA VAL A 84 0.75 2.17 -5.03
C VAL A 84 -0.39 2.78 -4.20
N LEU A 85 -1.48 3.18 -4.84
CA LEU A 85 -2.63 3.78 -4.14
C LEU A 85 -3.33 2.78 -3.23
N SER A 86 -3.58 1.55 -3.70
CA SER A 86 -4.19 0.49 -2.88
C SER A 86 -3.30 0.13 -1.68
N MET A 87 -1.99 -0.05 -1.89
CA MET A 87 -1.06 -0.31 -0.78
C MET A 87 -1.02 0.84 0.22
N THR A 88 -1.13 2.07 -0.23
CA THR A 88 -1.20 3.24 0.67
C THR A 88 -2.46 3.23 1.51
N ILE A 89 -3.61 2.85 0.94
CA ILE A 89 -4.86 2.68 1.70
C ILE A 89 -4.69 1.57 2.74
N VAL A 90 -4.08 0.45 2.38
CA VAL A 90 -3.79 -0.66 3.32
C VAL A 90 -2.93 -0.19 4.50
N LEU A 91 -1.92 0.65 4.26
CA LEU A 91 -1.05 1.18 5.32
C LEU A 91 -1.74 2.19 6.25
N LEU A 92 -2.83 2.82 5.81
CA LEU A 92 -3.58 3.81 6.59
C LEU A 92 -4.70 3.17 7.44
N MET A 93 -5.03 1.91 7.21
CA MET A 93 -6.04 1.14 7.94
C MET A 93 -5.43 0.49 9.18
#